data_AF-A0A8S1VQ00-F1
#
_entry.id   AF-A0A8S1VQ00-F1
#
_cell.length_a   1.000
_cell.length_b   1.000
_cell.length_c   1.000
_cell.angle_alpha   90.00
_cell.angle_beta   90.00
_cell.angle_gamma   90.00
#
_symmetry.space_group_name_H-M   'P 1'
#
loop_
_entity.id
_entity.type
_entity.pdbx_description
1 polymer ?
#
loop_
_entity_poly.entity_id
_entity_poly.type
_entity_poly.pdbx_seq_one_letter_code
_entity_poly.pdbx_strand_id
1 'polypeptide(L)'
;MKLHQLRLKSCLILSSNKKTVDQMVELVKQEMMLLHNIDKPGSDVDEYVKGLEQILLTKIDEIQTLQSQLQTFKYHLSEEETLQKQFYQQRQQISQQEIECSELFK
;
A
#
# COMPACT_ATOMS: atom_id res chain seq x y z
N MET A 1 -8.94 -1.62 22.28
CA MET A 1 -8.23 -0.59 21.48
C MET A 1 -7.40 -1.13 20.30
N LYS A 2 -6.63 -2.23 20.43
CA LYS A 2 -5.75 -2.74 19.34
C LYS A 2 -6.45 -3.24 18.06
N LEU A 3 -7.59 -3.93 18.18
CA LEU A 3 -8.44 -4.34 17.04
C LEU A 3 -8.97 -3.15 16.22
N HIS A 4 -9.22 -2.00 16.86
CA HIS A 4 -9.68 -0.79 16.20
C HIS A 4 -8.55 -0.11 15.40
N GLN A 5 -7.31 -0.14 15.91
CA GLN A 5 -6.15 0.33 15.14
C GLN A 5 -5.87 -0.56 13.92
N LEU A 6 -6.03 -1.88 14.05
CA LEU A 6 -5.83 -2.82 12.93
C LEU A 6 -6.85 -2.59 11.81
N ARG A 7 -8.13 -2.42 12.18
CA ARG A 7 -9.22 -2.16 11.26
C ARG A 7 -9.07 -0.80 10.55
N LEU A 8 -8.65 0.24 11.27
CA LEU A 8 -8.36 1.55 10.69
C LEU A 8 -7.20 1.50 9.69
N LYS A 9 -6.09 0.81 10.03
CA LYS A 9 -4.92 0.68 9.14
C LYS A 9 -5.26 -0.08 7.86
N SER A 10 -6.00 -1.18 7.96
CA SER A 10 -6.47 -1.95 6.78
C SER A 10 -7.36 -1.11 5.87
N CYS A 11 -8.31 -0.34 6.42
CA CYS A 11 -9.17 0.55 5.62
C CYS A 11 -8.39 1.66 4.91
N LEU A 12 -7.31 2.19 5.51
CA LEU A 12 -6.46 3.21 4.88
C LEU A 12 -5.70 2.68 3.66
N ILE A 13 -5.23 1.43 3.73
CA ILE A 13 -4.54 0.79 2.60
C ILE A 13 -5.52 0.49 1.47
N LEU A 14 -6.69 -0.04 1.81
CA LEU A 14 -7.74 -0.33 0.84
C LEU A 14 -8.24 0.94 0.15
N SER A 15 -8.43 2.05 0.88
CA SER A 15 -8.83 3.32 0.28
C SER A 15 -7.74 3.91 -0.60
N SER A 16 -6.48 3.81 -0.19
CA SER A 16 -5.33 4.24 -1.01
C SER A 16 -5.25 3.45 -2.32
N ASN A 17 -5.37 2.11 -2.26
CA ASN A 17 -5.34 1.27 -3.44
C ASN A 17 -6.51 1.57 -4.38
N LYS A 18 -7.72 1.76 -3.84
CA LYS A 18 -8.89 2.18 -4.64
C LYS A 18 -8.65 3.50 -5.35
N LYS A 19 -8.10 4.49 -4.65
CA LYS A 19 -7.75 5.79 -5.25
C LYS A 19 -6.74 5.63 -6.39
N THR A 20 -5.73 4.77 -6.23
CA THR A 20 -4.77 4.51 -7.30
C THR A 20 -5.42 3.84 -8.51
N VAL A 21 -6.34 2.90 -8.30
CA VAL A 21 -7.11 2.30 -9.40
C VAL A 21 -7.92 3.36 -10.15
N ASP A 22 -8.58 4.26 -9.43
CA ASP A 22 -9.35 5.36 -10.05
C ASP A 22 -8.43 6.30 -10.87
N GLN A 23 -7.22 6.58 -10.37
CA GLN A 23 -6.21 7.38 -11.09
C GLN A 23 -5.73 6.69 -12.38
N MET A 24 -5.46 5.38 -12.33
CA MET A 24 -5.07 4.60 -13.51
C MET A 24 -6.16 4.62 -14.59
N VAL A 25 -7.44 4.54 -14.19
CA VAL A 25 -8.55 4.65 -15.14
C VAL A 25 -8.55 6.00 -15.85
N GLU A 26 -8.27 7.09 -15.13
CA GLU A 26 -8.18 8.41 -15.75
C GLU A 26 -6.99 8.53 -16.71
N LEU A 27 -5.85 7.95 -16.35
CA LEU A 27 -4.67 7.93 -17.21
C LEU A 27 -4.91 7.15 -18.52
N VAL A 28 -5.65 6.04 -18.45
CA VAL A 28 -6.07 5.28 -19.64
C VAL A 28 -6.98 6.12 -20.54
N LYS A 29 -7.88 6.93 -19.99
CA LYS A 29 -8.71 7.84 -20.80
C LYS A 29 -7.87 8.89 -21.51
N GLN A 30 -6.85 9.44 -20.85
CA GLN A 30 -5.94 10.41 -21.47
C GLN A 30 -5.17 9.77 -22.63
N GLU A 31 -4.69 8.55 -22.47
CA GLU A 31 -4.04 7.77 -23.53
C GLU A 31 -4.98 7.52 -24.71
N MET A 32 -6.25 7.18 -24.44
CA MET A 32 -7.27 7.04 -25.48
C MET A 32 -7.56 8.36 -26.23
N MET A 33 -7.59 9.49 -25.53
CA MET A 33 -7.77 10.80 -26.17
C MET A 33 -6.58 11.17 -27.07
N LEU A 34 -5.36 10.86 -26.63
CA LEU A 34 -4.15 11.09 -27.42
C LEU A 34 -4.19 10.29 -28.74
N LEU A 35 -4.59 9.03 -28.67
CA LEU A 35 -4.79 8.17 -29.86
C LEU A 35 -5.89 8.71 -30.78
N HIS A 36 -6.99 9.20 -30.22
CA HIS A 36 -8.07 9.78 -31.02
C HIS A 36 -7.64 11.08 -31.73
N ASN A 37 -6.79 11.89 -31.11
CA ASN A 37 -6.35 13.15 -31.69
C ASN A 37 -5.35 12.96 -32.82
N ILE A 38 -4.45 11.98 -32.74
CA ILE A 38 -3.50 11.71 -33.82
C ILE A 38 -4.16 11.10 -35.08
N ASP A 39 -5.31 10.42 -34.92
CA ASP A 39 -6.07 9.82 -36.04
C ASP A 39 -6.81 10.86 -36.91
N LYS A 40 -6.88 12.13 -36.48
CA LYS A 40 -7.54 13.21 -37.22
C LYS A 40 -6.64 13.74 -38.35
N PRO A 41 -7.19 14.10 -39.52
CA PRO A 41 -6.40 14.73 -40.58
C PRO A 41 -5.83 16.08 -40.12
N GLY A 42 -4.53 16.29 -40.33
CA GLY A 42 -3.82 17.50 -39.90
C GLY A 42 -3.34 17.49 -38.44
N SER A 43 -3.37 16.32 -37.79
CA SER A 43 -2.83 16.11 -36.45
C SER A 43 -1.31 16.28 -36.39
N ASP A 44 -0.83 16.79 -35.25
CA ASP A 44 0.59 17.02 -35.00
C ASP A 44 1.22 15.81 -34.29
N VAL A 45 2.17 15.16 -34.97
CA VAL A 45 2.92 14.02 -34.43
C VAL A 45 3.77 14.45 -33.24
N ASP A 46 4.29 15.68 -33.23
CA ASP A 46 5.11 16.18 -32.13
C ASP A 46 4.29 16.35 -30.84
N GLU A 47 3.03 16.78 -30.97
CA GLU A 47 2.11 16.87 -29.83
C GLU A 47 1.77 15.48 -29.27
N TYR A 48 1.55 14.49 -30.15
CA TYR A 48 1.34 13.10 -29.75
C TYR A 48 2.55 12.54 -28.99
N VAL A 49 3.77 12.71 -29.53
CA VAL A 49 4.99 12.19 -28.89
C VAL A 49 5.21 12.83 -27.52
N LYS A 50 5.03 14.15 -27.39
CA LYS A 50 5.14 14.86 -26.10
C LYS A 50 4.09 14.38 -25.10
N GLY A 51 2.84 14.20 -25.53
CA GLY A 51 1.78 13.68 -24.68
C GLY A 51 2.04 12.24 -24.23
N LEU A 52 2.59 11.41 -25.11
CA LEU A 52 2.98 10.04 -24.77
C LEU A 52 4.13 10.00 -23.75
N GLU A 53 5.15 10.84 -23.94
CA GLU A 53 6.24 10.98 -22.98
C GLU A 53 5.72 11.38 -21.59
N GLN A 54 4.80 12.35 -21.53
CA GLN A 54 4.18 12.77 -20.27
C GLN A 54 3.39 11.63 -19.60
N ILE A 55 2.62 10.86 -20.36
CA ILE A 55 1.88 9.70 -19.83
C ILE A 55 2.85 8.65 -19.27
N LEU A 56 3.96 8.37 -19.96
CA LEU A 56 4.96 7.41 -19.50
C LEU A 56 5.64 7.86 -18.21
N LEU A 57 5.98 9.15 -18.09
CA LEU A 57 6.52 9.71 -16.85
C LEU A 57 5.51 9.57 -15.69
N THR A 58 4.24 9.86 -15.93
CA THR A 58 3.19 9.66 -14.93
C THR A 58 3.04 8.19 -14.54
N LYS A 59 3.07 7.24 -15.49
CA LYS A 59 3.04 5.80 -15.19
C LYS A 59 4.21 5.38 -14.30
N ILE A 60 5.40 5.93 -14.51
CA ILE A 60 6.58 5.65 -13.67
C ILE A 60 6.36 6.14 -12.23
N ASP A 61 5.88 7.38 -12.06
CA ASP A 61 5.60 7.97 -10.74
C ASP A 61 4.52 7.17 -9.98
N GLU A 62 3.45 6.77 -10.66
CA GLU A 62 2.40 5.94 -10.07
C GLU A 62 2.92 4.57 -9.63
N ILE A 63 3.78 3.93 -10.42
CA ILE A 63 4.42 2.66 -10.05
C ILE A 63 5.30 2.84 -8.82
N GLN A 64 6.11 3.89 -8.75
CA GLN A 64 6.96 4.19 -7.59
C GLN A 64 6.11 4.42 -6.33
N THR A 65 5.00 5.15 -6.47
CA THR A 65 4.05 5.37 -5.39
C THR A 65 3.44 4.05 -4.89
N LEU A 66 3.00 3.18 -5.79
CA LEU A 66 2.47 1.86 -5.43
C LEU A 66 3.52 0.98 -4.73
N GLN A 67 4.76 1.00 -5.20
CA GLN A 67 5.86 0.27 -4.56
C GLN A 67 6.09 0.76 -3.12
N SER A 68 6.10 2.08 -2.90
CA SER A 68 6.25 2.67 -1.57
C SER A 68 5.09 2.29 -0.63
N GLN A 69 3.85 2.33 -1.12
CA GLN A 69 2.68 1.88 -0.36
C GLN A 69 2.78 0.41 0.01
N LEU A 70 3.21 -0.45 -0.93
CA LEU A 70 3.40 -1.88 -0.67
C LEU A 70 4.53 -2.14 0.34
N GLN A 71 5.63 -1.39 0.28
CA GLN A 71 6.71 -1.49 1.26
C GLN A 71 6.25 -1.11 2.66
N THR A 72 5.51 -0.01 2.77
CA THR A 72 4.90 0.45 4.04
C THR A 72 3.97 -0.63 4.60
N PHE A 73 3.16 -1.25 3.74
CA PHE A 73 2.28 -2.34 4.14
C PHE A 73 3.05 -3.55 4.67
N LYS A 74 4.08 -4.00 3.94
CA LYS A 74 4.95 -5.11 4.37
C LYS A 74 5.64 -4.81 5.70
N TYR A 75 6.13 -3.59 5.87
CA TYR A 75 6.73 -3.14 7.12
C TYR A 75 5.74 -3.30 8.29
N HIS A 76 4.52 -2.80 8.15
CA HIS A 76 3.51 -2.92 9.20
C HIS A 76 3.08 -4.35 9.49
N LEU A 77 3.00 -5.23 8.49
CA LEU A 77 2.76 -6.65 8.71
C LEU A 77 3.87 -7.29 9.55
N SER A 78 5.14 -6.97 9.26
CA SER A 78 6.28 -7.50 10.01
C SER A 78 6.34 -6.99 11.45
N GLU A 79 6.00 -5.71 11.68
CA GLU A 79 5.88 -5.16 13.03
C GLU A 79 4.78 -5.88 13.82
N GLU A 80 3.64 -6.13 13.19
CA GLU A 80 2.53 -6.83 13.83
C GLU A 80 2.91 -8.26 14.24
N GLU A 81 3.53 -9.04 13.34
CA GLU A 81 3.98 -10.40 13.66
C GLU A 81 4.99 -10.40 14.82
N THR A 82 5.91 -9.43 14.83
CA THR A 82 6.92 -9.29 15.90
C THR A 82 6.26 -8.97 17.23
N LEU A 83 5.34 -8.01 17.25
CA LEU A 83 4.58 -7.64 18.44
C LEU A 83 3.76 -8.82 18.96
N GLN A 84 3.08 -9.54 18.08
CA GLN A 84 2.31 -10.73 18.46
C GLN A 84 3.22 -11.77 19.16
N LYS A 85 4.37 -12.10 18.57
CA LYS A 85 5.35 -13.02 19.18
C LYS A 85 5.81 -12.57 20.57
N GLN A 86 6.14 -11.29 20.73
CA GLN A 86 6.54 -10.71 22.02
C GLN A 86 5.42 -10.83 23.07
N PHE A 87 4.16 -10.56 22.69
CA PHE A 87 3.03 -10.71 23.61
C PHE A 87 2.82 -12.17 24.04
N TYR A 88 2.96 -13.14 23.14
CA TYR A 88 2.85 -14.56 23.51
C TYR A 88 3.97 -14.99 24.45
N GLN A 89 5.21 -14.58 24.19
CA GLN A 89 6.36 -14.87 25.05
C GLN A 89 6.20 -14.25 26.44
N GLN A 90 5.79 -12.97 26.51
CA GLN A 90 5.58 -12.28 27.77
C GLN A 90 4.49 -12.96 28.60
N ARG A 91 3.40 -13.41 27.98
CA ARG A 91 2.35 -14.17 28.68
C ARG A 91 2.85 -15.51 29.22
N GLN A 92 3.69 -16.22 28.47
CA GLN A 92 4.29 -17.48 28.95
C GLN A 92 5.23 -17.26 30.13
N GLN A 93 6.03 -16.19 30.09
CA GLN A 93 6.93 -15.83 31.20
C GLN A 93 6.16 -15.45 32.45
N ILE A 94 5.08 -14.68 32.34
CA ILE A 94 4.20 -14.35 33.47
C ILE A 94 3.60 -15.62 34.07
N SER A 95 3.05 -16.51 33.24
CA SER A 95 2.48 -17.77 33.73
C SER A 95 3.53 -18.70 34.36
N GLN A 96 4.77 -18.70 33.88
CA GLN A 96 5.88 -19.45 34.49
C GLN A 96 6.31 -18.85 35.83
N GLN A 97 6.41 -17.53 35.94
CA GLN A 97 6.72 -16.85 37.20
C GLN A 97 5.62 -17.02 38.26
N GLU A 98 4.35 -17.06 37.84
CA GLU A 98 3.23 -17.34 38.75
C GLU A 98 3.30 -18.75 39.33
N ILE A 99 3.69 -19.74 38.51
CA ILE A 99 3.90 -21.13 38.95
C ILE A 99 5.12 -21.19 39.88
N GLU A 100 6.25 -20.61 39.49
CA GLU A 100 7.50 -20.62 40.28
C GLU A 100 7.33 -19.93 41.64
N CYS A 101 6.64 -18.79 41.70
CA CYS A 101 6.27 -18.14 42.97
C CYS A 101 5.40 -19.06 43.83
N SER A 102 4.42 -19.76 43.26
CA SER A 102 3.54 -20.66 44.02
C SER A 102 4.25 -21.89 44.59
N GLU A 103 5.33 -22.35 43.94
CA GLU A 103 6.18 -23.44 44.41
C GLU A 103 7.15 -22.99 45.51
N LEU A 104 7.58 -21.72 45.49
CA LEU A 104 8.47 -21.15 46.51
C LEU A 104 7.80 -20.93 47.89
N PHE A 105 6.46 -20.85 47.93
CA PHE A 105 5.67 -20.63 49.15
C PHE A 105 5.03 -21.91 49.73
N LYS A 106 5.43 -23.10 49.26
CA LYS A 106 5.07 -24.41 49.84
C LYS A 106 6.21 -24.95 50.70
#